data_AF-A0A5B8XVL0-F1
#
_entry.id   AF-A0A5B8XVL0-F1
#
_cell.length_a   1.000
_cell.length_b   1.000
_cell.length_c   1.000
_cell.angle_alpha   90.00
_cell.angle_beta   90.00
_cell.angle_gamma   90.00
#
_symmetry.space_group_name_H-M   'P 1'
#
loop_
_entity.id
_entity.type
_entity.pdbx_description
1 polymer ?
#
loop_
_entity_poly.entity_id
_entity_poly.type
_entity_poly.pdbx_seq_one_letter_code
_entity_poly.pdbx_strand_id
1 'polypeptide(L)'
;MWRIFMKWLWLLIVIGMVGCAETEEGTKPAPEMPNQVDEKADVLTAFYTDFRQEVPMGEVVFDRYAPRGRHYYGYEMQLDEGDIVAISAGAVSPRFDSVIGLYGPKTDWGWGNVRAVNDDSEGTLDSRLDVEISESGTYLVLVRDYFWRGGEMFVSLDCLGGACDEPEEDVCGDYICAIYCENGNQLDHNGCATCSCNPEPSCQWVNPAPWVRCSGVETYAQNPVDGTCCTYPSPCFAPGEWETFTEPTCGAEPEPVDPEPVDPPAGECVTDADCMQTGCSGEICAAQSVSSICIYRPEFACYDEPTTSCGCNNGSCGWAQTDELSACLSGI
;
A
#
# COMPACT_ATOMS: atom_id res chain seq x y z
N MET A 1 -52.38 -81.92 -36.94
CA MET A 1 -53.06 -81.47 -35.71
C MET A 1 -51.96 -81.21 -34.67
N TRP A 2 -51.76 -79.95 -34.26
CA TRP A 2 -50.86 -79.49 -33.16
C TRP A 2 -49.33 -79.73 -33.32
N ARG A 3 -48.39 -78.96 -32.75
CA ARG A 3 -48.26 -77.57 -32.26
C ARG A 3 -46.75 -77.41 -31.91
N ILE A 4 -46.13 -76.34 -32.41
CA ILE A 4 -45.06 -75.49 -31.82
C ILE A 4 -44.12 -76.11 -30.76
N PHE A 5 -42.80 -76.09 -31.01
CA PHE A 5 -41.81 -75.78 -29.96
C PHE A 5 -40.69 -74.89 -30.49
N MET A 6 -40.49 -73.77 -29.77
CA MET A 6 -39.62 -72.63 -30.05
C MET A 6 -38.24 -72.81 -29.40
N LYS A 7 -37.21 -72.45 -30.18
CA LYS A 7 -36.00 -71.65 -29.85
C LYS A 7 -35.38 -71.76 -28.44
N TRP A 8 -34.10 -72.12 -28.41
CA TRP A 8 -33.10 -71.51 -27.53
C TRP A 8 -31.88 -71.09 -28.36
N LEU A 9 -31.71 -69.78 -28.53
CA LEU A 9 -30.56 -69.13 -29.15
C LEU A 9 -29.75 -68.52 -28.02
N TRP A 10 -28.51 -68.97 -27.82
CA TRP A 10 -27.57 -68.34 -26.89
C TRP A 10 -27.06 -67.04 -27.53
N LEU A 11 -27.43 -65.90 -26.94
CA LEU A 11 -26.91 -64.58 -27.27
C LEU A 11 -25.73 -64.28 -26.33
N LEU A 12 -24.51 -64.27 -26.86
CA LEU A 12 -23.34 -63.72 -26.17
C LEU A 12 -23.45 -62.19 -26.21
N ILE A 13 -23.63 -61.59 -25.03
CA ILE A 13 -23.60 -60.14 -24.82
C ILE A 13 -22.14 -59.71 -24.86
N VAL A 14 -21.74 -59.02 -25.94
CA VAL A 14 -20.49 -58.24 -25.97
C VAL A 14 -20.78 -56.92 -25.26
N ILE A 15 -20.28 -56.79 -24.03
CA ILE A 15 -20.26 -55.52 -23.31
C ILE A 15 -19.18 -54.66 -23.96
N GLY A 16 -19.59 -53.72 -24.81
CA GLY A 16 -18.70 -52.67 -25.31
C GLY A 16 -18.29 -51.79 -24.13
N MET A 17 -17.00 -51.83 -23.77
CA MET A 17 -16.43 -50.78 -22.93
C MET A 17 -16.48 -49.49 -23.74
N VAL A 18 -17.38 -48.58 -23.35
CA VAL A 18 -17.29 -47.18 -23.71
C VAL A 18 -16.05 -46.67 -22.98
N GLY A 19 -14.90 -46.72 -23.66
CA GLY A 19 -13.76 -45.94 -23.23
C GLY A 19 -14.17 -44.48 -23.30
N CYS A 20 -14.02 -43.77 -22.19
CA CYS A 20 -13.89 -42.31 -22.24
C CYS A 20 -12.69 -42.03 -23.14
N ALA A 21 -12.97 -41.62 -24.39
CA ALA A 21 -11.97 -40.94 -25.17
C ALA A 21 -11.73 -39.63 -24.44
N GLU A 22 -10.64 -39.55 -23.69
CA GLU A 22 -10.03 -38.28 -23.34
C GLU A 22 -9.77 -37.60 -24.69
N THR A 23 -10.56 -36.57 -24.99
CA THR A 23 -10.21 -35.64 -26.04
C THR A 23 -8.86 -35.08 -25.62
N GLU A 24 -7.80 -35.46 -26.33
CA GLU A 24 -6.52 -34.75 -26.23
C GLU A 24 -6.82 -33.30 -26.57
N GLU A 25 -6.88 -32.48 -25.52
CA GLU A 25 -7.00 -31.04 -25.59
C GLU A 25 -5.77 -30.61 -26.39
N GLY A 26 -5.99 -30.15 -27.63
CA GLY A 26 -4.90 -29.80 -28.53
C GLY A 26 -4.01 -28.78 -27.83
N THR A 27 -2.76 -29.15 -27.57
CA THR A 27 -1.77 -28.30 -26.89
C THR A 27 -1.72 -26.92 -27.56
N LYS A 28 -2.10 -25.87 -26.83
CA LYS A 28 -1.95 -24.45 -27.24
C LYS A 28 -0.48 -24.25 -27.65
N PRO A 29 -0.19 -23.72 -28.84
CA PRO A 29 1.20 -23.47 -29.22
C PRO A 29 1.80 -22.43 -28.26
N ALA A 30 3.06 -22.63 -27.88
CA ALA A 30 3.74 -21.76 -26.93
C ALA A 30 3.68 -20.30 -27.40
N PRO A 31 3.52 -19.35 -26.47
CA PRO A 31 3.34 -17.95 -26.79
C PRO A 31 4.64 -17.37 -27.34
N GLU A 32 4.55 -16.72 -28.50
CA GLU A 32 5.67 -15.93 -29.02
C GLU A 32 5.82 -14.65 -28.19
N MET A 33 6.94 -14.51 -27.50
CA MET A 33 7.43 -13.28 -26.90
C MET A 33 8.68 -12.80 -27.66
N PRO A 34 8.99 -11.49 -27.66
CA PRO A 34 10.13 -10.96 -28.38
C PRO A 34 11.41 -11.70 -27.99
N ASN A 35 12.20 -12.04 -29.01
CA ASN A 35 13.58 -12.47 -28.85
C ASN A 35 13.79 -13.76 -28.02
N GLN A 36 12.90 -14.75 -28.15
CA GLN A 36 13.19 -16.14 -27.71
C GLN A 36 14.37 -16.81 -28.46
N VAL A 37 15.03 -16.12 -29.40
CA VAL A 37 16.13 -16.63 -30.24
C VAL A 37 17.51 -16.13 -29.80
N ASP A 38 17.62 -14.92 -29.26
CA ASP A 38 18.86 -14.36 -28.66
C ASP A 38 18.70 -13.95 -27.18
N GLU A 39 17.55 -14.32 -26.59
CA GLU A 39 17.17 -14.22 -25.18
C GLU A 39 17.07 -12.79 -24.63
N LYS A 40 17.12 -11.72 -25.44
CA LYS A 40 17.19 -10.33 -24.92
C LYS A 40 16.03 -9.46 -25.37
N ALA A 41 15.46 -8.63 -24.49
CA ALA A 41 14.59 -7.52 -24.95
C ALA A 41 15.45 -6.33 -25.39
N ASP A 42 16.01 -6.44 -26.59
CA ASP A 42 16.92 -5.45 -27.17
C ASP A 42 16.20 -4.15 -27.62
N VAL A 43 16.97 -3.25 -28.23
CA VAL A 43 16.45 -1.99 -28.80
C VAL A 43 15.30 -2.19 -29.80
N LEU A 44 15.22 -3.33 -30.49
CA LEU A 44 14.11 -3.63 -31.40
C LEU A 44 12.84 -3.94 -30.62
N THR A 45 12.94 -4.65 -29.50
CA THR A 45 11.81 -4.90 -28.60
C THR A 45 11.23 -3.60 -28.06
N ALA A 46 12.08 -2.63 -27.73
CA ALA A 46 11.63 -1.30 -27.28
C ALA A 46 10.79 -0.55 -28.34
N PHE A 47 11.05 -0.71 -29.64
CA PHE A 47 10.25 -0.09 -30.71
C PHE A 47 8.82 -0.63 -30.80
N TYR A 48 8.61 -1.88 -30.40
CA TYR A 48 7.30 -2.53 -30.38
C TYR A 48 6.69 -2.57 -28.98
N THR A 49 7.23 -1.81 -28.03
CA THR A 49 6.74 -1.74 -26.64
C THR A 49 6.11 -0.37 -26.40
N ASP A 50 4.85 -0.37 -25.96
CA ASP A 50 4.18 0.78 -25.38
C ASP A 50 4.50 0.77 -23.87
N PHE A 51 5.51 1.55 -23.46
CA PHE A 51 5.91 1.64 -22.06
C PHE A 51 4.82 2.34 -21.25
N ARG A 52 4.44 1.70 -20.16
CA ARG A 52 3.34 2.10 -19.28
C ARG A 52 3.94 2.72 -18.02
N GLN A 53 3.25 2.55 -16.89
CA GLN A 53 3.73 2.94 -15.58
C GLN A 53 4.60 1.85 -14.94
N GLU A 54 5.29 2.24 -13.87
CA GLU A 54 5.90 1.31 -12.92
C GLU A 54 4.81 0.59 -12.11
N VAL A 55 5.09 -0.64 -11.70
CA VAL A 55 4.25 -1.45 -10.80
C VAL A 55 5.04 -1.65 -9.51
N PRO A 56 4.70 -0.93 -8.42
CA PRO A 56 5.35 -1.12 -7.12
C PRO A 56 5.08 -2.51 -6.55
N MET A 57 5.96 -2.97 -5.66
CA MET A 57 5.75 -4.20 -4.88
C MET A 57 4.45 -4.09 -4.06
N GLY A 58 3.62 -5.14 -4.08
CA GLY A 58 2.34 -5.22 -3.38
C GLY A 58 1.17 -4.50 -4.07
N GLU A 59 1.39 -3.89 -5.24
CA GLU A 59 0.38 -3.11 -5.94
C GLU A 59 -0.25 -3.85 -7.13
N VAL A 60 -1.47 -3.43 -7.48
CA VAL A 60 -2.21 -3.90 -8.66
C VAL A 60 -2.52 -2.72 -9.57
N VAL A 61 -2.03 -2.77 -10.80
CA VAL A 61 -2.31 -1.77 -11.83
C VAL A 61 -3.39 -2.28 -12.76
N PHE A 62 -4.46 -1.51 -12.91
CA PHE A 62 -5.51 -1.76 -13.89
C PHE A 62 -5.25 -0.95 -15.17
N ASP A 63 -5.35 -1.61 -16.32
CA ASP A 63 -5.12 -0.97 -17.62
C ASP A 63 -6.07 -1.52 -18.69
N ARG A 64 -6.08 -0.88 -19.86
CA ARG A 64 -6.82 -1.33 -21.03
C ARG A 64 -5.84 -1.61 -22.17
N TYR A 65 -5.61 -2.89 -22.43
CA TYR A 65 -4.80 -3.34 -23.56
C TYR A 65 -5.54 -3.05 -24.87
N ALA A 66 -5.03 -2.10 -25.65
CA ALA A 66 -5.55 -1.74 -26.96
C ALA A 66 -4.39 -1.48 -27.93
N PRO A 67 -3.68 -2.54 -28.37
CA PRO A 67 -2.42 -2.39 -29.05
C PRO A 67 -2.60 -1.76 -30.43
N ARG A 68 -1.67 -0.87 -30.79
CA ARG A 68 -1.56 -0.37 -32.18
C ARG A 68 -0.77 -1.38 -33.00
N GLY A 69 -1.44 -2.34 -33.61
CA GLY A 69 -0.75 -3.43 -34.33
C GLY A 69 -0.24 -4.51 -33.36
N ARG A 70 0.96 -5.03 -33.57
CA ARG A 70 1.59 -6.07 -32.73
C ARG A 70 2.54 -5.46 -31.69
N HIS A 71 2.03 -4.51 -30.91
CA HIS A 71 2.78 -3.87 -29.84
C HIS A 71 2.46 -4.50 -28.50
N TYR A 72 3.46 -4.66 -27.65
CA TYR A 72 3.36 -5.12 -26.27
C TYR A 72 3.13 -3.94 -25.34
N TYR A 73 2.52 -4.17 -24.18
CA TYR A 73 2.52 -3.18 -23.09
C TYR A 73 3.64 -3.54 -22.12
N GLY A 74 4.53 -2.58 -21.84
CA GLY A 74 5.69 -2.79 -21.00
C GLY A 74 5.55 -2.09 -19.65
N TYR A 75 5.69 -2.83 -18.56
CA TYR A 75 5.68 -2.31 -17.19
C TYR A 75 7.06 -2.45 -16.58
N GLU A 76 7.55 -1.41 -15.92
CA GLU A 76 8.82 -1.46 -15.19
C GLU A 76 8.56 -1.88 -13.72
N MET A 77 9.46 -2.67 -13.15
CA MET A 77 9.41 -3.14 -11.77
C MET A 77 10.80 -3.05 -11.16
N GLN A 78 10.91 -2.51 -9.95
CA GLN A 78 12.15 -2.51 -9.18
C GLN A 78 12.19 -3.77 -8.33
N LEU A 79 13.22 -4.59 -8.52
CA LEU A 79 13.39 -5.87 -7.83
C LEU A 79 14.82 -5.99 -7.31
N ASP A 80 14.98 -6.64 -6.17
CA ASP A 80 16.25 -6.83 -5.50
C ASP A 80 16.73 -8.29 -5.52
N GLU A 81 18.05 -8.47 -5.49
CA GLU A 81 18.66 -9.80 -5.37
C GLU A 81 18.15 -10.50 -4.11
N GLY A 82 17.55 -11.68 -4.30
CA GLY A 82 16.95 -12.47 -3.25
C GLY A 82 15.43 -12.34 -3.14
N ASP A 83 14.79 -11.42 -3.88
CA ASP A 83 13.33 -11.36 -3.95
C ASP A 83 12.76 -12.66 -4.53
N ILE A 84 11.67 -13.14 -3.94
CA ILE A 84 10.84 -14.19 -4.54
C ILE A 84 9.49 -13.54 -4.81
N VAL A 85 9.16 -13.31 -6.08
CA VAL A 85 7.98 -12.53 -6.48
C VAL A 85 7.00 -13.34 -7.30
N ALA A 86 5.72 -12.98 -7.19
CA ALA A 86 4.66 -13.36 -8.12
C ALA A 86 4.33 -12.15 -9.00
N ILE A 87 4.51 -12.32 -10.30
CA ILE A 87 4.07 -11.35 -11.31
C ILE A 87 2.86 -11.94 -12.01
N SER A 88 1.72 -11.25 -11.91
CA SER A 88 0.48 -11.72 -12.51
C SER A 88 -0.04 -10.71 -13.52
N ALA A 89 -0.59 -11.19 -14.63
CA ALA A 89 -1.45 -10.39 -15.48
C ALA A 89 -2.67 -11.19 -15.89
N GLY A 90 -3.81 -10.52 -15.99
CA GLY A 90 -5.05 -11.22 -16.21
C GLY A 90 -6.20 -10.32 -16.61
N ALA A 91 -7.33 -10.95 -16.87
CA ALA A 91 -8.51 -10.30 -17.42
C ALA A 91 -9.37 -9.69 -16.31
N VAL A 92 -9.64 -8.38 -16.38
CA VAL A 92 -10.71 -7.74 -15.58
C VAL A 92 -12.07 -7.96 -16.25
N SER A 93 -12.03 -8.10 -17.58
CA SER A 93 -13.20 -8.33 -18.43
C SER A 93 -13.11 -9.69 -19.13
N PRO A 94 -14.22 -10.29 -19.63
CA PRO A 94 -14.24 -11.68 -20.12
C PRO A 94 -13.42 -11.97 -21.39
N ARG A 95 -12.54 -11.07 -21.85
CA ARG A 95 -11.91 -11.11 -23.18
C ARG A 95 -10.44 -10.67 -23.18
N PHE A 96 -9.64 -11.12 -22.23
CA PHE A 96 -8.20 -10.96 -22.27
C PHE A 96 -7.53 -12.30 -21.96
N ASP A 97 -6.78 -12.85 -22.90
CA ASP A 97 -6.00 -14.09 -22.78
C ASP A 97 -4.54 -13.65 -22.62
N SER A 98 -4.14 -13.46 -21.37
CA SER A 98 -2.87 -12.78 -21.06
C SER A 98 -1.67 -13.64 -21.48
N VAL A 99 -0.59 -12.96 -21.86
CA VAL A 99 0.74 -13.54 -22.03
C VAL A 99 1.71 -12.57 -21.38
N ILE A 100 2.57 -13.06 -20.50
CA ILE A 100 3.59 -12.26 -19.81
C ILE A 100 5.00 -12.81 -20.01
N GLY A 101 5.96 -11.90 -20.08
CA GLY A 101 7.39 -12.23 -20.12
C GLY A 101 8.19 -11.23 -19.30
N LEU A 102 9.03 -11.75 -18.42
CA LEU A 102 9.94 -10.98 -17.56
C LEU A 102 11.32 -10.90 -18.20
N TYR A 103 11.86 -9.69 -18.32
CA TYR A 103 13.18 -9.39 -18.87
C TYR A 103 13.97 -8.50 -17.91
N GLY A 104 15.26 -8.73 -17.75
CA GLY A 104 16.10 -7.83 -16.96
C GLY A 104 17.28 -8.49 -16.22
N PRO A 105 17.96 -7.72 -15.37
CA PRO A 105 17.73 -6.29 -15.12
C PRO A 105 18.13 -5.43 -16.34
N LYS A 106 17.70 -4.16 -16.35
CA LYS A 106 18.04 -3.17 -17.36
C LYS A 106 19.53 -2.87 -17.34
N THR A 107 20.11 -2.70 -18.52
CA THR A 107 21.52 -2.36 -18.73
C THR A 107 21.64 -1.12 -19.63
N ASP A 108 22.85 -0.59 -19.77
CA ASP A 108 23.14 0.51 -20.71
C ASP A 108 22.74 0.21 -22.17
N TRP A 109 22.61 -1.06 -22.53
CA TRP A 109 22.32 -1.52 -23.89
C TRP A 109 20.86 -1.90 -24.12
N GLY A 110 20.00 -1.68 -23.13
CA GLY A 110 18.58 -2.08 -23.15
C GLY A 110 18.27 -3.09 -22.06
N TRP A 111 17.24 -3.90 -22.28
CA TRP A 111 16.81 -4.87 -21.28
C TRP A 111 17.66 -6.14 -21.33
N GLY A 112 17.91 -6.71 -20.15
CA GLY A 112 18.64 -7.97 -19.99
C GLY A 112 17.91 -9.18 -20.58
N ASN A 113 18.38 -10.36 -20.21
CA ASN A 113 17.84 -11.60 -20.74
C ASN A 113 16.41 -11.86 -20.25
N VAL A 114 15.66 -12.67 -21.01
CA VAL A 114 14.39 -13.24 -20.57
C VAL A 114 14.63 -14.14 -19.35
N ARG A 115 13.85 -13.93 -18.31
CA ARG A 115 13.93 -14.70 -17.07
C ARG A 115 12.83 -15.75 -16.99
N ALA A 116 11.62 -15.39 -17.37
CA ALA A 116 10.49 -16.31 -17.42
C ALA A 116 9.41 -15.80 -18.38
N VAL A 117 8.61 -16.73 -18.92
CA VAL A 117 7.47 -16.45 -19.82
C VAL A 117 6.34 -17.39 -19.45
N ASN A 118 5.11 -16.88 -19.43
CA ASN A 118 3.92 -17.68 -19.22
C ASN A 118 2.72 -17.10 -19.99
N ASP A 119 1.84 -17.96 -20.48
CA ASP A 119 0.56 -17.62 -21.16
C ASP A 119 -0.68 -18.32 -20.59
N ASP A 120 -0.54 -19.11 -19.54
CA ASP A 120 -1.66 -19.58 -18.72
C ASP A 120 -1.17 -20.08 -17.34
N SER A 121 -1.95 -19.80 -16.30
CA SER A 121 -1.74 -20.34 -14.97
C SER A 121 -2.93 -21.21 -14.58
N GLU A 122 -2.66 -22.46 -14.24
CA GLU A 122 -3.63 -23.41 -13.65
C GLU A 122 -4.94 -23.59 -14.43
N GLY A 123 -4.90 -23.49 -15.77
CA GLY A 123 -6.08 -23.66 -16.63
C GLY A 123 -7.00 -22.44 -16.70
N THR A 124 -6.51 -21.26 -16.28
CA THR A 124 -7.17 -19.96 -16.48
C THR A 124 -6.58 -19.22 -17.69
N LEU A 125 -7.18 -18.09 -18.07
CA LEU A 125 -6.65 -17.17 -19.09
C LEU A 125 -5.62 -16.17 -18.51
N ASP A 126 -5.38 -16.23 -17.21
CA ASP A 126 -4.51 -15.33 -16.49
C ASP A 126 -3.12 -15.98 -16.39
N SER A 127 -2.09 -15.17 -16.59
CA SER A 127 -0.70 -15.61 -16.57
C SER A 127 -0.07 -15.20 -15.26
N ARG A 128 0.75 -16.10 -14.71
CA ARG A 128 1.50 -15.85 -13.48
C ARG A 128 2.92 -16.39 -13.58
N LEU A 129 3.89 -15.63 -13.09
CA LEU A 129 5.28 -16.01 -12.96
C LEU A 129 5.68 -15.94 -11.50
N ASP A 130 6.19 -17.06 -10.97
CA ASP A 130 6.81 -17.11 -9.64
C ASP A 130 8.32 -17.21 -9.84
N VAL A 131 9.07 -16.16 -9.50
CA VAL A 131 10.49 -16.01 -9.88
C VAL A 131 11.33 -15.58 -8.67
N GLU A 132 12.48 -16.23 -8.50
CA GLU A 132 13.54 -15.78 -7.60
C GLU A 132 14.50 -14.86 -8.36
N ILE A 133 14.76 -13.68 -7.82
CA ILE A 133 15.56 -12.64 -8.45
C ILE A 133 17.02 -12.80 -8.04
N SER A 134 17.91 -12.90 -9.02
CA SER A 134 19.34 -13.15 -8.77
C SER A 134 20.22 -11.91 -8.88
N GLU A 135 19.67 -10.78 -9.33
CA GLU A 135 20.42 -9.53 -9.55
C GLU A 135 19.48 -8.33 -9.31
N SER A 136 19.84 -7.40 -8.41
CA SER A 136 19.04 -6.18 -8.21
C SER A 136 18.99 -5.30 -9.46
N GLY A 137 17.85 -4.68 -9.71
CA GLY A 137 17.70 -3.62 -10.70
C GLY A 137 16.28 -3.48 -11.25
N THR A 138 16.17 -2.74 -12.35
CA THR A 138 14.89 -2.54 -13.04
C THR A 138 14.60 -3.67 -14.00
N TYR A 139 13.46 -4.31 -13.85
CA TYR A 139 12.96 -5.35 -14.74
C TYR A 139 11.82 -4.84 -15.61
N LEU A 140 11.65 -5.45 -16.78
CA LEU A 140 10.57 -5.19 -17.71
C LEU A 140 9.64 -6.40 -17.77
N VAL A 141 8.36 -6.16 -17.52
CA VAL A 141 7.29 -7.11 -17.80
C VAL A 141 6.58 -6.70 -19.07
N LEU A 142 6.67 -7.53 -20.09
CA LEU A 142 5.92 -7.38 -21.32
C LEU A 142 4.62 -8.17 -21.23
N VAL A 143 3.52 -7.50 -21.52
CA VAL A 143 2.17 -8.07 -21.49
C VAL A 143 1.53 -7.95 -22.88
N ARG A 144 0.82 -9.00 -23.31
CA ARG A 144 -0.07 -8.94 -24.46
C ARG A 144 -1.29 -9.86 -24.31
N ASP A 145 -2.29 -9.62 -25.14
CA ASP A 145 -3.33 -10.62 -25.43
C ASP A 145 -2.79 -11.67 -26.42
N TYR A 146 -3.08 -12.94 -26.17
CA TYR A 146 -2.66 -14.08 -26.98
C TYR A 146 -3.13 -13.93 -28.44
N PHE A 147 -4.36 -13.43 -28.64
CA PHE A 147 -4.98 -13.22 -29.95
C PHE A 147 -4.97 -11.77 -30.43
N TRP A 148 -4.24 -10.86 -29.75
CA TRP A 148 -4.17 -9.43 -30.06
C TRP A 148 -5.52 -8.69 -30.09
N ARG A 149 -6.52 -9.17 -29.36
CA ARG A 149 -7.89 -8.63 -29.37
C ARG A 149 -8.04 -7.37 -28.53
N GLY A 150 -7.28 -7.27 -27.44
CA GLY A 150 -7.45 -6.20 -26.47
C GLY A 150 -8.52 -6.50 -25.43
N GLY A 151 -8.46 -5.81 -24.30
CA GLY A 151 -9.34 -6.02 -23.16
C GLY A 151 -8.94 -5.17 -21.96
N GLU A 152 -9.82 -5.08 -20.98
CA GLU A 152 -9.46 -4.57 -19.65
C GLU A 152 -8.69 -5.66 -18.91
N MET A 153 -7.55 -5.29 -18.35
CA MET A 153 -6.59 -6.18 -17.74
C MET A 153 -6.04 -5.59 -16.45
N PHE A 154 -5.40 -6.44 -15.66
CA PHE A 154 -4.57 -6.03 -14.53
C PHE A 154 -3.16 -6.56 -14.69
N VAL A 155 -2.21 -5.92 -14.01
CA VAL A 155 -0.86 -6.41 -13.75
C VAL A 155 -0.59 -6.22 -12.26
N SER A 156 -0.11 -7.25 -11.57
CA SER A 156 0.29 -7.16 -10.16
C SER A 156 1.73 -7.64 -9.97
N LEU A 157 2.34 -7.13 -8.91
CA LEU A 157 3.61 -7.59 -8.38
C LEU A 157 3.44 -7.88 -6.89
N ASP A 158 3.56 -9.14 -6.51
CA ASP A 158 3.35 -9.60 -5.15
C ASP A 158 4.63 -10.25 -4.60
N CYS A 159 4.95 -10.03 -3.32
CA CYS A 159 6.07 -10.72 -2.67
C CYS A 159 5.61 -12.10 -2.18
N LEU A 160 6.32 -13.15 -2.58
CA LEU A 160 6.15 -14.52 -2.09
C LEU A 160 7.14 -14.86 -0.96
N GLY A 161 8.19 -14.05 -0.77
CA GLY A 161 9.20 -14.18 0.27
C GLY A 161 10.58 -13.73 -0.22
N GLY A 162 11.63 -14.06 0.54
CA GLY A 162 12.98 -13.63 0.20
C GLY A 162 13.28 -12.21 0.69
N ALA A 163 13.87 -11.38 -0.18
CA ALA A 163 14.37 -10.04 0.13
C ALA A 163 13.44 -8.89 -0.27
N CYS A 164 12.15 -9.14 -0.58
CA CYS A 164 11.26 -8.05 -0.97
C CYS A 164 10.93 -7.19 0.24
N ASP A 165 11.81 -6.22 0.49
CA ASP A 165 11.65 -5.19 1.50
C ASP A 165 10.28 -4.54 1.28
N GLU A 166 9.49 -4.52 2.36
CA GLU A 166 8.34 -3.63 2.48
C GLU A 166 8.80 -2.21 2.11
N PRO A 167 7.90 -1.27 1.73
CA PRO A 167 8.28 0.14 1.75
C PRO A 167 8.70 0.51 3.18
N GLU A 168 9.96 0.29 3.54
CA GLU A 168 10.65 0.96 4.63
C GLU A 168 10.80 2.42 4.20
N GLU A 169 9.71 3.16 4.34
CA GLU A 169 9.70 4.41 5.08
C GLU A 169 8.27 4.59 5.61
N ASP A 170 7.94 3.86 6.69
CA ASP A 170 7.03 4.46 7.66
C ASP A 170 7.75 5.69 8.21
N VAL A 171 7.55 6.83 7.57
CA VAL A 171 8.13 8.13 7.96
C VAL A 171 7.78 8.48 9.42
N CYS A 172 6.79 7.79 9.99
CA CYS A 172 6.32 7.95 11.37
C CYS A 172 7.01 6.99 12.35
N GLY A 173 7.75 6.00 11.86
CA GLY A 173 8.40 4.94 12.64
C GLY A 173 7.46 4.24 13.63
N ASP A 174 8.03 3.51 14.59
CA ASP A 174 7.30 2.87 15.70
C ASP A 174 6.52 3.87 16.59
N TYR A 175 6.63 5.18 16.34
CA TYR A 175 5.92 6.24 17.06
C TYR A 175 4.51 6.45 16.49
N ILE A 176 3.70 5.38 16.54
CA ILE A 176 2.28 5.46 16.22
C ILE A 176 1.56 6.05 17.44
N CYS A 177 1.19 7.32 17.35
CA CYS A 177 0.30 7.87 18.38
C CYS A 177 -1.10 7.27 18.25
N ALA A 178 -1.42 6.33 19.15
CA ALA A 178 -2.70 5.62 19.18
C ALA A 178 -3.78 6.30 20.04
N ILE A 179 -3.54 7.54 20.50
CA ILE A 179 -4.54 8.28 21.26
C ILE A 179 -5.79 8.49 20.41
N TYR A 180 -6.95 8.23 21.01
CA TYR A 180 -8.23 8.48 20.36
C TYR A 180 -8.60 9.97 20.53
N CYS A 181 -8.69 10.68 19.41
CA CYS A 181 -9.20 12.05 19.36
C CYS A 181 -10.50 12.09 18.55
N GLU A 182 -11.57 12.63 19.14
CA GLU A 182 -12.90 12.72 18.50
C GLU A 182 -12.87 13.48 17.16
N ASN A 183 -11.98 14.47 17.03
CA ASN A 183 -11.78 15.29 15.82
C ASN A 183 -10.48 14.97 15.06
N GLY A 184 -9.86 13.81 15.34
CA GLY A 184 -8.59 13.38 14.76
C GLY A 184 -7.35 13.97 15.42
N ASN A 185 -6.19 13.35 15.15
CA ASN A 185 -4.88 13.79 15.63
C ASN A 185 -4.34 14.94 14.77
N GLN A 186 -3.58 15.84 15.38
CA GLN A 186 -2.73 16.79 14.65
C GLN A 186 -1.60 16.03 13.97
N LEU A 187 -1.22 16.45 12.77
CA LEU A 187 -0.12 15.84 12.03
C LEU A 187 1.14 16.70 12.15
N ASP A 188 2.31 16.07 12.18
CA ASP A 188 3.59 16.76 12.08
C ASP A 188 3.92 17.17 10.63
N HIS A 189 5.12 17.71 10.41
CA HIS A 189 5.55 18.14 9.08
C HIS A 189 5.76 16.98 8.08
N ASN A 190 5.88 15.75 8.58
CA ASN A 190 6.01 14.54 7.78
C ASN A 190 4.64 13.89 7.51
N GLY A 191 3.55 14.41 8.09
CA GLY A 191 2.21 13.86 7.96
C GLY A 191 1.88 12.79 9.00
N CYS A 192 2.69 12.64 10.04
CA CYS A 192 2.55 11.62 11.07
C CYS A 192 1.65 12.07 12.21
N ALA A 193 0.82 11.16 12.72
CA ALA A 193 -0.08 11.45 13.83
C ALA A 193 0.70 11.78 15.10
N THR A 194 0.59 13.01 15.56
CA THR A 194 1.11 13.45 16.86
C THR A 194 0.14 13.08 17.98
N CYS A 195 0.63 13.06 19.23
CA CYS A 195 -0.21 12.88 20.42
C CYS A 195 -0.89 14.17 20.88
N SER A 196 -1.46 14.91 19.93
CA SER A 196 -2.24 16.12 20.19
C SER A 196 -3.53 16.07 19.37
N CYS A 197 -4.67 16.28 20.03
CA CYS A 197 -5.96 16.28 19.35
C CYS A 197 -6.16 17.58 18.57
N ASN A 198 -6.83 17.48 17.42
CA ASN A 198 -7.41 18.65 16.78
C ASN A 198 -8.49 19.24 17.70
N PRO A 199 -8.56 20.57 17.82
CA PRO A 199 -9.64 21.21 18.56
C PRO A 199 -10.98 20.90 17.89
N GLU A 200 -12.08 21.03 18.66
CA GLU A 200 -13.42 20.98 18.08
C GLU A 200 -13.50 21.97 16.90
N PRO A 201 -14.11 21.58 15.76
CA PRO A 201 -14.22 22.44 14.60
C PRO A 201 -15.08 23.66 14.94
N SER A 202 -14.44 24.74 15.39
CA SER A 202 -15.11 26.01 15.62
C SER A 202 -15.28 26.69 14.26
N CYS A 203 -16.51 26.70 13.74
CA CYS A 203 -16.86 27.48 12.57
C CYS A 203 -16.81 28.99 12.88
N GLN A 204 -15.60 29.56 12.95
CA GLN A 204 -15.43 31.01 12.99
C GLN A 204 -15.31 31.53 11.57
N TRP A 205 -16.43 32.03 11.05
CA TRP A 205 -16.53 32.68 9.74
C TRP A 205 -15.68 33.96 9.72
N VAL A 206 -14.47 33.88 9.16
CA VAL A 206 -13.78 35.05 8.60
C VAL A 206 -13.89 34.98 7.07
N ASN A 207 -14.84 35.75 6.53
CA ASN A 207 -15.09 35.89 5.10
C ASN A 207 -14.25 37.05 4.53
N PRO A 208 -13.74 37.03 3.28
CA PRO A 208 -13.49 35.87 2.38
C PRO A 208 -12.01 35.77 1.95
N ALA A 209 -11.50 34.54 1.86
CA ALA A 209 -10.56 34.19 0.77
C ALA A 209 -11.40 33.74 -0.44
N PRO A 210 -11.22 34.33 -1.63
CA PRO A 210 -11.82 33.79 -2.83
C PRO A 210 -11.05 32.53 -3.22
N TRP A 211 -11.76 31.51 -3.71
CA TRP A 211 -11.21 30.30 -4.37
C TRP A 211 -10.80 29.10 -3.46
N VAL A 212 -11.77 28.49 -2.78
CA VAL A 212 -11.66 27.07 -2.40
C VAL A 212 -12.64 26.27 -3.26
N ARG A 213 -12.16 25.23 -3.98
CA ARG A 213 -13.03 24.24 -4.64
C ARG A 213 -13.11 23.01 -3.75
N CYS A 214 -14.33 22.51 -3.55
CA CYS A 214 -14.58 21.23 -2.90
C CYS A 214 -15.05 20.21 -3.95
N SER A 215 -14.56 18.97 -3.87
CA SER A 215 -14.82 17.94 -4.87
C SER A 215 -16.32 17.57 -4.89
N GLY A 216 -16.97 17.68 -6.04
CA GLY A 216 -18.38 17.27 -6.25
C GLY A 216 -19.42 18.37 -6.52
N VAL A 217 -19.04 19.65 -6.63
CA VAL A 217 -19.99 20.74 -6.95
C VAL A 217 -19.62 21.44 -8.27
N GLU A 218 -20.48 21.30 -9.29
CA GLU A 218 -20.21 21.81 -10.66
C GLU A 218 -20.63 23.27 -10.93
N THR A 219 -21.06 24.06 -9.94
CA THR A 219 -21.58 25.42 -10.23
C THR A 219 -20.75 26.55 -9.62
N TYR A 220 -20.13 27.34 -10.51
CA TYR A 220 -19.71 28.71 -10.24
C TYR A 220 -20.99 29.57 -10.06
N ALA A 221 -21.45 29.72 -8.81
CA ALA A 221 -22.23 30.86 -8.27
C ALA A 221 -23.23 30.41 -7.19
N GLN A 222 -23.21 31.17 -6.10
CA GLN A 222 -24.18 31.24 -4.99
C GLN A 222 -24.34 29.99 -4.12
N ASN A 223 -23.94 30.21 -2.87
CA ASN A 223 -23.91 29.31 -1.72
C ASN A 223 -25.27 28.60 -1.49
N PRO A 224 -25.35 27.26 -1.55
CA PRO A 224 -26.46 26.52 -0.96
C PRO A 224 -26.29 26.46 0.57
N VAL A 225 -27.41 26.52 1.28
CA VAL A 225 -27.53 26.82 2.72
C VAL A 225 -27.11 25.65 3.64
N ASP A 226 -26.59 24.54 3.11
CA ASP A 226 -26.42 23.32 3.90
C ASP A 226 -24.93 23.00 4.14
N GLY A 227 -24.45 23.53 5.27
CA GLY A 227 -23.15 23.32 5.93
C GLY A 227 -22.45 21.98 5.69
N THR A 228 -21.83 21.83 4.53
CA THR A 228 -21.00 20.68 4.18
C THR A 228 -19.54 21.10 4.21
N CYS A 229 -18.82 20.62 5.24
CA CYS A 229 -17.38 20.77 5.37
C CYS A 229 -16.67 19.97 4.27
N CYS A 230 -15.66 20.58 3.66
CA CYS A 230 -14.82 19.92 2.67
C CYS A 230 -13.84 18.99 3.40
N THR A 231 -13.91 17.69 3.13
CA THR A 231 -13.01 16.69 3.71
C THR A 231 -11.67 16.70 2.98
N TYR A 232 -10.58 16.90 3.72
CA TYR A 232 -9.18 16.65 3.32
C TYR A 232 -8.86 15.16 3.61
N PRO A 233 -8.04 14.44 2.81
CA PRO A 233 -6.62 14.77 2.62
C PRO A 233 -6.08 14.66 1.18
N SER A 234 -5.21 15.58 0.74
CA SER A 234 -4.19 15.40 -0.34
C SER A 234 -3.42 16.72 -0.60
N PRO A 235 -2.09 16.69 -0.85
CA PRO A 235 -1.11 17.68 -0.42
C PRO A 235 -1.16 18.99 -1.22
N CYS A 236 -0.63 20.06 -0.62
CA CYS A 236 -0.45 21.36 -1.25
C CYS A 236 0.46 21.26 -2.49
N PHE A 237 -0.14 21.19 -3.68
CA PHE A 237 0.55 21.48 -4.94
C PHE A 237 0.35 22.95 -5.28
N ALA A 238 1.42 23.73 -5.30
CA ALA A 238 1.40 25.08 -5.85
C ALA A 238 1.75 25.03 -7.33
N PRO A 239 0.83 25.32 -8.27
CA PRO A 239 1.22 25.57 -9.65
C PRO A 239 1.70 27.03 -9.78
N GLY A 240 2.93 27.15 -10.27
CA GLY A 240 3.46 28.25 -11.10
C GLY A 240 2.87 29.65 -10.97
N GLU A 241 3.74 30.53 -10.46
CA GLU A 241 4.06 31.86 -10.99
C GLU A 241 3.18 33.09 -10.62
N TRP A 242 3.92 34.07 -10.05
CA TRP A 242 3.67 35.50 -9.78
C TRP A 242 2.69 35.85 -8.65
N GLU A 243 3.21 36.03 -7.44
CA GLU A 243 3.38 37.36 -6.82
C GLU A 243 4.09 37.25 -5.46
N THR A 244 4.96 38.23 -5.18
CA THR A 244 5.78 38.34 -3.98
C THR A 244 4.92 38.64 -2.74
N PHE A 245 5.01 37.79 -1.71
CA PHE A 245 4.74 38.21 -0.34
C PHE A 245 6.08 38.34 0.40
N THR A 246 6.32 39.52 0.97
CA THR A 246 7.41 39.74 1.92
C THR A 246 7.09 38.99 3.21
N GLU A 247 7.90 37.99 3.51
CA GLU A 247 7.93 37.31 4.81
C GLU A 247 8.23 38.29 5.96
N PRO A 248 7.79 37.97 7.17
CA PRO A 248 8.66 38.03 8.33
C PRO A 248 9.14 36.60 8.63
N THR A 249 10.33 36.28 8.11
CA THR A 249 11.30 35.28 8.59
C THR A 249 10.80 34.27 9.63
N CYS A 250 10.36 33.09 9.17
CA CYS A 250 10.57 31.84 9.93
C CYS A 250 11.94 31.30 9.54
N GLY A 251 12.95 31.59 10.34
CA GLY A 251 14.31 31.11 10.11
C GLY A 251 15.38 31.90 10.84
N ALA A 252 15.54 31.62 12.13
CA ALA A 252 16.84 31.71 12.79
C ALA A 252 16.89 30.59 13.84
N GLU A 253 17.41 29.44 13.46
CA GLU A 253 17.92 28.44 14.39
C GLU A 253 18.95 29.08 15.33
N PRO A 254 18.91 28.84 16.64
CA PRO A 254 20.13 28.73 17.40
C PRO A 254 20.80 27.38 17.08
N GLU A 255 22.09 27.42 16.75
CA GLU A 255 22.92 26.22 16.51
C GLU A 255 22.78 25.21 17.67
N PRO A 256 22.75 23.89 17.39
CA PRO A 256 22.68 22.87 18.42
C PRO A 256 23.97 22.86 19.22
N VAL A 257 23.91 23.30 20.48
CA VAL A 257 24.97 23.02 21.44
C VAL A 257 24.73 21.60 21.94
N ASP A 258 25.56 20.67 21.49
CA ASP A 258 25.57 19.29 21.99
C ASP A 258 26.05 19.29 23.45
N PRO A 259 25.21 19.01 24.46
CA PRO A 259 25.68 18.78 25.80
C PRO A 259 26.17 17.33 25.89
N GLU A 260 27.46 17.16 26.18
CA GLU A 260 28.04 15.86 26.52
C GLU A 260 27.14 15.08 27.51
N PRO A 261 27.04 13.75 27.38
CA PRO A 261 26.17 12.95 28.23
C PRO A 261 26.70 12.98 29.67
N VAL A 262 25.99 13.73 30.52
CA VAL A 262 26.20 13.67 31.96
C VAL A 262 25.40 12.47 32.46
N ASP A 263 26.09 11.36 32.76
CA ASP A 263 25.49 10.26 33.52
C ASP A 263 24.84 10.84 34.80
N PRO A 264 23.51 10.73 35.00
CA PRO A 264 22.89 11.31 36.17
C PRO A 264 23.18 10.45 37.41
N PRO A 265 23.60 11.07 38.53
CA PRO A 265 23.68 10.38 39.80
C PRO A 265 22.27 10.22 40.39
N ALA A 266 21.87 8.97 40.63
CA ALA A 266 20.79 8.51 41.53
C ALA A 266 19.45 9.30 41.48
N GLY A 267 18.63 9.00 40.47
CA GLY A 267 17.22 9.40 40.29
C GLY A 267 16.81 9.26 38.82
N GLU A 268 15.55 8.92 38.54
CA GLU A 268 15.02 8.82 37.15
C GLU A 268 14.77 10.21 36.52
N CYS A 269 14.63 11.27 37.32
CA CYS A 269 14.39 12.64 36.86
C CYS A 269 15.02 13.70 37.80
N VAL A 270 15.23 14.93 37.31
CA VAL A 270 15.69 16.08 38.10
C VAL A 270 14.66 17.22 38.08
N THR A 271 13.95 17.39 36.98
CA THR A 271 12.94 18.42 36.74
C THR A 271 11.69 17.82 36.09
N ASP A 272 10.56 18.53 36.15
CA ASP A 272 9.31 18.07 35.53
C ASP A 272 9.43 17.84 34.02
N ALA A 273 10.33 18.57 33.35
CA ALA A 273 10.60 18.41 31.92
C ALA A 273 11.28 17.08 31.56
N ASP A 274 11.85 16.38 32.54
CA ASP A 274 12.43 15.04 32.35
C ASP A 274 11.34 13.95 32.34
N CYS A 275 10.08 14.31 32.60
CA CYS A 275 8.94 13.40 32.69
C CYS A 275 7.94 13.66 31.57
N MET A 276 7.33 12.59 31.05
CA MET A 276 6.32 12.67 30.01
C MET A 276 5.12 11.78 30.29
N GLN A 277 3.94 12.24 29.86
CA GLN A 277 2.74 11.42 29.79
C GLN A 277 2.91 10.39 28.65
N THR A 278 2.72 9.12 28.97
CA THR A 278 2.91 7.97 28.12
C THR A 278 1.90 6.87 28.51
N GLY A 279 2.02 5.67 27.97
CA GLY A 279 0.97 4.65 28.03
C GLY A 279 -0.06 4.85 26.93
N CYS A 280 -0.74 3.77 26.52
CA CYS A 280 -1.62 3.79 25.35
C CYS A 280 -2.85 4.70 25.55
N SER A 281 -3.26 4.98 26.79
CA SER A 281 -4.35 5.90 27.13
C SER A 281 -3.88 7.13 27.89
N GLY A 282 -2.58 7.45 27.86
CA GLY A 282 -2.01 8.58 28.59
C GLY A 282 -2.01 8.41 30.11
N GLU A 283 -2.07 7.17 30.61
CA GLU A 283 -2.25 6.86 32.03
C GLU A 283 -0.93 6.76 32.82
N ILE A 284 0.23 6.83 32.15
CA ILE A 284 1.56 6.64 32.76
C ILE A 284 2.33 7.97 32.69
N CYS A 285 2.96 8.38 33.79
CA CYS A 285 3.94 9.46 33.80
C CYS A 285 5.33 8.86 34.09
N ALA A 286 6.27 8.96 33.13
CA ALA A 286 7.57 8.29 33.20
C ALA A 286 8.69 9.13 32.56
N ALA A 287 9.95 8.78 32.85
CA ALA A 287 11.13 9.45 32.26
C ALA A 287 11.44 9.01 30.82
N GLN A 288 10.72 7.99 30.33
CA GLN A 288 10.85 7.43 29.00
C GLN A 288 9.48 6.98 28.50
N SER A 289 9.37 6.74 27.19
CA SER A 289 8.16 6.18 26.59
C SER A 289 7.90 4.76 27.12
N VAL A 290 6.71 4.52 27.65
CA VAL A 290 6.27 3.22 28.17
C VAL A 290 4.97 2.85 27.48
N SER A 291 4.98 1.74 26.75
CA SER A 291 3.77 1.18 26.15
C SER A 291 3.04 0.28 27.14
N SER A 292 1.75 0.55 27.33
CA SER A 292 0.82 -0.28 28.09
C SER A 292 -0.10 -1.04 27.14
N ILE A 293 -0.84 -2.02 27.67
CA ILE A 293 -1.93 -2.62 26.90
C ILE A 293 -3.00 -1.56 26.60
N CYS A 294 -3.46 -1.48 25.36
CA CYS A 294 -4.44 -0.49 24.90
C CYS A 294 -5.88 -0.78 25.38
N ILE A 295 -6.06 -0.79 26.69
CA ILE A 295 -7.36 -0.91 27.35
C ILE A 295 -7.71 0.45 27.91
N TYR A 296 -8.77 1.06 27.42
CA TYR A 296 -9.30 2.27 28.03
C TYR A 296 -10.06 1.95 29.32
N ARG A 297 -9.84 2.76 30.37
CA ARG A 297 -10.69 2.80 31.55
C ARG A 297 -11.11 4.23 31.89
N PRO A 298 -12.32 4.45 32.44
CA PRO A 298 -12.80 5.80 32.75
C PRO A 298 -11.89 6.58 33.70
N GLU A 299 -11.13 5.90 34.58
CA GLU A 299 -10.20 6.55 35.51
C GLU A 299 -9.03 7.26 34.81
N PHE A 300 -8.75 6.92 33.55
CA PHE A 300 -7.61 7.51 32.84
C PHE A 300 -7.84 8.96 32.46
N ALA A 301 -9.10 9.37 32.27
CA ALA A 301 -9.46 10.78 32.04
C ALA A 301 -9.12 11.70 33.24
N CYS A 302 -8.87 11.12 34.43
CA CYS A 302 -8.41 11.90 35.59
C CYS A 302 -6.94 12.30 35.50
N TYR A 303 -6.15 11.72 34.59
CA TYR A 303 -4.72 12.02 34.44
C TYR A 303 -4.43 13.19 33.48
N ASP A 304 -5.45 13.90 33.01
CA ASP A 304 -5.29 15.09 32.16
C ASP A 304 -5.40 16.40 32.96
N GLU A 305 -4.81 17.46 32.40
CA GLU A 305 -5.01 18.83 32.90
C GLU A 305 -6.49 19.25 32.78
N PRO A 306 -7.06 19.98 33.76
CA PRO A 306 -6.41 20.59 34.92
C PRO A 306 -6.41 19.70 36.18
N THR A 307 -6.73 18.40 36.05
CA THR A 307 -6.95 17.51 37.20
C THR A 307 -5.63 17.15 37.87
N THR A 308 -4.58 16.88 37.09
CA THR A 308 -3.21 16.62 37.56
C THR A 308 -2.22 17.02 36.47
N SER A 309 -0.92 16.96 36.80
CA SER A 309 0.19 17.18 35.89
C SER A 309 1.22 16.06 36.03
N CYS A 310 1.88 15.69 34.93
CA CYS A 310 3.02 14.78 34.94
C CYS A 310 4.30 15.55 35.29
N GLY A 311 5.09 15.07 36.26
CA GLY A 311 6.29 15.77 36.69
C GLY A 311 7.21 14.93 37.58
N CYS A 312 8.31 15.54 38.03
CA CYS A 312 9.34 14.89 38.80
C CYS A 312 9.08 15.01 40.30
N ASN A 313 8.82 13.86 40.93
CA ASN A 313 8.47 13.75 42.33
C ASN A 313 9.59 13.04 43.11
N ASN A 314 10.45 13.81 43.79
CA ASN A 314 11.58 13.29 44.57
C ASN A 314 12.53 12.37 43.78
N GLY A 315 12.79 12.71 42.52
CA GLY A 315 13.69 11.94 41.65
C GLY A 315 13.03 10.76 40.92
N SER A 316 11.70 10.65 40.95
CA SER A 316 10.93 9.71 40.11
C SER A 316 9.79 10.43 39.40
N CYS A 317 9.55 10.08 38.14
CA CYS A 317 8.42 10.62 37.39
C CYS A 317 7.09 10.07 37.93
N GLY A 318 6.08 10.93 38.01
CA GLY A 318 4.76 10.54 38.47
C GLY A 318 3.72 11.65 38.40
N TRP A 319 2.46 11.27 38.57
CA TRP A 319 1.33 12.20 38.58
C TRP A 319 1.30 13.02 39.87
N ALA A 320 1.15 14.35 39.73
CA ALA A 320 0.96 15.25 40.85
C ALA A 320 -0.27 14.85 41.68
N GLN A 321 -0.07 14.60 42.97
CA GLN A 321 -1.15 14.20 43.88
C GLN A 321 -1.95 15.43 44.33
N THR A 322 -2.93 15.83 43.51
CA THR A 322 -3.83 16.96 43.76
C THR A 322 -5.13 16.50 44.43
N ASP A 323 -5.86 17.43 45.04
CA ASP A 323 -7.19 17.16 45.59
C ASP A 323 -8.18 16.87 44.44
N GLU A 324 -8.01 17.52 43.29
CA GLU A 324 -8.77 17.33 42.06
C GLU A 324 -8.60 15.90 41.51
N LEU A 325 -7.36 15.39 41.43
CA LEU A 325 -7.07 14.02 41.03
C LEU A 325 -7.70 13.02 41.99
N SER A 326 -7.54 13.25 43.29
CA SER A 326 -8.11 12.38 44.32
C SER A 326 -9.64 12.33 44.24
N ALA A 327 -10.29 13.48 44.00
CA ALA A 327 -11.74 13.57 43.84
C ALA A 327 -12.23 12.90 42.55
N CYS A 328 -11.52 13.08 41.43
CA CYS A 328 -11.84 12.46 40.15
C CYS A 328 -11.77 10.93 40.25
N LEU A 329 -10.65 10.38 40.75
CA LEU A 329 -10.46 8.94 40.90
C LEU A 329 -11.45 8.29 41.88
N SER A 330 -11.90 9.04 42.89
CA SER A 330 -12.89 8.56 43.87
C SER A 330 -14.35 8.63 43.36
N GLY A 331 -14.58 9.34 42.25
CA GLY A 331 -15.91 9.59 41.69
C GLY A 331 -16.32 8.62 40.57
N ILE A 332 -15.48 7.63 40.26
CA ILE A 332 -15.64 6.66 39.17
C ILE A 332 -16.10 5.29 39.68
#